data_AF-A0AAV1L482-F1
#
_entry.id   AF-A0AAV1L482-F1
#
_cell.length_a   1.000
_cell.length_b   1.000
_cell.length_c   1.000
_cell.angle_alpha   90.00
_cell.angle_beta   90.00
_cell.angle_gamma   90.00
#
_symmetry.space_group_name_H-M   'P 1'
#
loop_
_entity.id
_entity.type
_entity.pdbx_description
1 polymer ?
#
loop_
_entity_poly.entity_id
_entity_poly.type
_entity_poly.pdbx_seq_one_letter_code
_entity_poly.pdbx_strand_id
1 'polypeptide(L)'
;MKRLLLFLWAIFTAFFVSEATAASGSVELDEYSFDKVINKFEAALVKFDVAFPYGDKHDAFVAIAKDSKDVQELLVAEVGVKDYGEKDNEVLAKKYGATKDNFPLVKLFVKGKSEPIQFDDSKGFTSDELRRFVREKTGLYLSLPGCIKDLDKLAAKFMKAVKDERKPILKEAEDILKKVSEKDSISGKIYKTIMEKILEKGDEFTKSEYDRVKKLLSGKISDEKKKELGVRLNILQSFQLFGKTQNIKEDL
;
A
#
# COMPACT_ATOMS: atom_id res chain seq x y z
N MET A 1 25.91 67.86 -21.17
CA MET A 1 24.51 67.70 -20.73
C MET A 1 23.89 66.52 -21.45
N LYS A 2 23.15 65.67 -20.71
CA LYS A 2 22.30 64.52 -21.15
C LYS A 2 23.11 63.28 -21.62
N ARG A 3 23.41 62.29 -20.76
CA ARG A 3 22.54 61.25 -20.16
C ARG A 3 21.62 60.56 -21.19
N LEU A 4 21.91 59.31 -21.53
CA LEU A 4 20.87 58.30 -21.73
C LEU A 4 21.41 56.93 -21.32
N LEU A 5 20.88 56.43 -20.20
CA LEU A 5 21.17 55.12 -19.63
C LEU A 5 20.67 54.03 -20.57
N LEU A 6 21.53 53.06 -20.89
CA LEU A 6 21.13 51.77 -21.43
C LEU A 6 20.54 50.94 -20.27
N PHE A 7 19.21 50.87 -20.20
CA PHE A 7 18.51 49.90 -19.36
C PHE A 7 18.55 48.53 -20.05
N LEU A 8 19.45 47.65 -19.60
CA LEU A 8 19.40 46.23 -19.91
C LEU A 8 18.28 45.60 -19.09
N TRP A 9 17.14 45.32 -19.72
CA TRP A 9 16.05 44.58 -19.09
C TRP A 9 16.35 43.08 -19.23
N ALA A 10 17.00 42.53 -18.20
CA ALA A 10 17.17 41.09 -18.08
C ALA A 10 15.81 40.47 -17.71
N ILE A 11 15.10 39.94 -18.71
CA ILE A 11 13.90 39.14 -18.50
C ILE A 11 14.35 37.82 -17.87
N PHE A 12 14.20 37.72 -16.55
CA PHE A 12 14.38 36.48 -15.80
C PHE A 12 13.12 35.65 -16.01
N THR A 13 13.06 34.89 -17.11
CA THR A 13 12.05 33.84 -17.28
C THR A 13 12.35 32.74 -16.26
N ALA A 14 11.67 32.79 -15.12
CA ALA A 14 11.59 31.67 -14.20
C ALA A 14 10.89 30.53 -14.93
N PHE A 15 11.67 29.57 -15.44
CA PHE A 15 11.14 28.26 -15.78
C PHE A 15 10.66 27.64 -14.47
N PHE A 16 9.35 27.76 -14.19
CA PHE A 16 8.70 26.87 -13.25
C PHE A 16 8.72 25.48 -13.88
N VAL A 17 9.76 24.71 -13.55
CA VAL A 17 9.73 23.27 -13.77
C VAL A 17 8.64 22.75 -12.84
N SER A 18 7.46 22.50 -13.40
CA SER A 18 6.41 21.76 -12.72
C SER A 18 6.88 20.30 -12.66
N GLU A 19 7.58 19.94 -11.58
CA GLU A 19 7.73 18.52 -11.25
C GLU A 19 6.33 17.96 -11.01
N ALA A 20 5.83 17.20 -11.97
CA ALA A 20 4.68 16.32 -11.77
C ALA A 20 5.14 15.22 -10.81
N THR A 21 5.03 15.46 -9.51
CA THR A 21 5.38 14.48 -8.49
C THR A 21 4.21 13.51 -8.32
N ALA A 22 4.00 12.65 -9.30
CA ALA A 22 3.18 11.47 -9.11
C ALA A 22 3.75 10.71 -7.90
N ALA A 23 2.90 10.44 -6.91
CA ALA A 23 3.36 9.72 -5.73
C ALA A 23 3.89 8.34 -6.14
N SER A 24 5.08 7.97 -5.66
CA SER A 24 5.78 6.75 -6.06
C SER A 24 4.87 5.52 -5.97
N GLY A 25 4.63 4.87 -7.11
CA GLY A 25 3.78 3.67 -7.25
C GLY A 25 2.35 3.94 -7.72
N SER A 26 1.92 5.21 -7.80
CA SER A 26 0.61 5.61 -8.34
C SER A 26 0.73 6.14 -9.77
N VAL A 27 -0.36 6.04 -10.53
CA VAL A 27 -0.46 6.60 -11.88
C VAL A 27 -1.40 7.80 -11.87
N GLU A 28 -0.91 8.97 -12.28
CA GLU A 28 -1.76 10.13 -12.51
C GLU A 28 -2.60 9.93 -13.78
N LEU A 29 -3.91 10.12 -13.65
CA LEU A 29 -4.87 10.01 -14.75
C LEU A 29 -5.60 11.34 -14.93
N ASP A 30 -5.98 11.59 -16.17
CA ASP A 30 -6.75 12.74 -16.60
C ASP A 30 -8.00 12.32 -17.39
N GLU A 31 -8.82 13.28 -17.79
CA GLU A 31 -10.06 13.04 -18.55
C GLU A 31 -9.84 12.24 -19.86
N TYR A 32 -8.64 12.29 -20.44
CA TYR A 32 -8.31 11.64 -21.71
C TYR A 32 -7.74 10.22 -21.55
N SER A 33 -7.06 9.96 -20.44
CA SER A 33 -6.36 8.71 -20.14
C SER A 33 -7.18 7.79 -19.24
N PHE A 34 -8.06 8.34 -18.39
CA PHE A 34 -8.81 7.59 -17.39
C PHE A 34 -9.50 6.34 -17.94
N ASP A 35 -10.45 6.52 -18.86
CA ASP A 35 -11.23 5.40 -19.41
C ASP A 35 -10.38 4.44 -20.29
N LYS A 36 -9.23 4.90 -20.81
CA LYS A 36 -8.30 4.07 -21.60
C LYS A 36 -7.49 3.12 -20.73
N VAL A 37 -7.12 3.56 -19.52
CA VAL A 37 -6.20 2.85 -18.63
C VAL A 37 -6.96 1.96 -17.64
N ILE A 38 -7.98 2.47 -16.96
CA ILE A 38 -8.67 1.73 -15.87
C ILE A 38 -9.23 0.39 -16.34
N ASN A 39 -9.70 0.31 -17.58
CA ASN A 39 -10.35 -0.87 -18.15
C ASN A 39 -9.36 -1.98 -18.56
N LYS A 40 -8.05 -1.75 -18.40
CA LYS A 40 -7.00 -2.74 -18.72
C LYS A 40 -6.62 -3.62 -17.53
N PHE A 41 -7.03 -3.25 -16.33
CA PHE A 41 -6.72 -3.96 -15.10
C PHE A 41 -7.94 -4.74 -14.61
N GLU A 42 -7.71 -5.77 -13.78
CA GLU A 42 -8.80 -6.49 -13.13
C GLU A 42 -9.47 -5.62 -12.04
N ALA A 43 -8.68 -4.78 -11.37
CA ALA A 43 -9.18 -3.73 -10.50
C ALA A 43 -8.34 -2.45 -10.61
N ALA A 44 -8.98 -1.29 -10.40
CA ALA A 44 -8.31 0.00 -10.28
C ALA A 44 -8.81 0.75 -9.04
N LEU A 45 -7.90 1.04 -8.11
CA LEU A 45 -8.14 1.89 -6.95
C LEU A 45 -7.76 3.33 -7.31
N VAL A 46 -8.76 4.20 -7.42
CA VAL A 46 -8.59 5.58 -7.86
C VAL A 46 -8.89 6.53 -6.71
N LYS A 47 -7.98 7.46 -6.43
CA LYS A 47 -8.21 8.60 -5.53
C LYS A 47 -8.45 9.88 -6.33
N PHE A 48 -9.62 10.48 -6.12
CA PHE A 48 -9.92 11.84 -6.55
C PHE A 48 -9.61 12.80 -5.42
N ASP A 49 -8.79 13.81 -5.71
CA ASP A 49 -8.28 14.72 -4.69
C ASP A 49 -7.97 16.09 -5.30
N VAL A 50 -7.52 17.04 -4.48
CA VAL A 50 -6.89 18.26 -4.98
C VAL A 50 -5.64 17.94 -5.81
N ALA A 51 -5.25 18.84 -6.71
CA ALA A 51 -4.11 18.63 -7.61
C ALA A 51 -2.76 18.37 -6.89
N PHE A 52 -2.58 18.90 -5.68
CA PHE A 52 -1.38 18.72 -4.87
C PHE A 52 -1.74 18.25 -3.46
N PRO A 53 -2.11 16.97 -3.30
CA PRO A 53 -2.58 16.45 -2.04
C PRO A 53 -1.43 16.22 -1.06
N TYR A 54 -1.71 16.37 0.24
CA TYR A 54 -0.74 16.16 1.32
C TYR A 54 -1.44 15.69 2.60
N GLY A 55 -0.64 15.29 3.59
CA GLY A 55 -1.11 14.86 4.91
C GLY A 55 -1.44 13.37 4.99
N ASP A 56 -1.90 12.95 6.17
CA ASP A 56 -1.99 11.53 6.55
C ASP A 56 -2.84 10.68 5.58
N LYS A 57 -3.94 11.25 5.04
CA LYS A 57 -4.78 10.54 4.06
C LYS A 57 -4.03 10.31 2.75
N HIS A 58 -3.26 11.30 2.27
CA HIS A 58 -2.43 11.14 1.09
C HIS A 58 -1.35 10.09 1.33
N ASP A 59 -0.61 10.22 2.44
CA ASP A 59 0.46 9.27 2.81
C ASP A 59 -0.04 7.82 2.91
N ALA A 60 -1.24 7.62 3.46
CA ALA A 60 -1.90 6.31 3.50
C ALA A 60 -2.17 5.73 2.11
N PHE A 61 -2.61 6.57 1.17
CA PHE A 61 -2.85 6.16 -0.22
C PHE A 61 -1.54 5.83 -0.95
N VAL A 62 -0.51 6.66 -0.77
CA VAL A 62 0.84 6.42 -1.32
C VAL A 62 1.43 5.12 -0.79
N ALA A 63 1.21 4.79 0.48
CA ALA A 63 1.64 3.52 1.05
C ALA A 63 1.00 2.32 0.31
N ILE A 64 -0.29 2.41 -0.03
CA ILE A 64 -0.98 1.36 -0.79
C ILE A 64 -0.47 1.26 -2.23
N ALA A 65 -0.19 2.39 -2.86
CA ALA A 65 0.42 2.42 -4.17
C ALA A 65 1.75 1.66 -4.18
N LYS A 66 2.60 1.88 -3.16
CA LYS A 66 3.86 1.15 -2.98
C LYS A 66 3.67 -0.34 -2.69
N ASP A 67 2.70 -0.69 -1.86
CA ASP A 67 2.40 -2.09 -1.51
C ASP A 67 1.83 -2.88 -2.69
N SER A 68 1.23 -2.19 -3.67
CA SER A 68 0.68 -2.79 -4.89
C SER A 68 1.73 -3.15 -5.97
N LYS A 69 3.01 -2.82 -5.77
CA LYS A 69 4.10 -3.00 -6.75
C LYS A 69 4.18 -4.41 -7.38
N ASP A 70 3.82 -5.45 -6.62
CA ASP A 70 3.91 -6.86 -7.02
C ASP A 70 2.55 -7.45 -7.43
N VAL A 71 1.50 -6.62 -7.53
CA VAL A 71 0.13 -7.01 -7.87
C VAL A 71 -0.24 -6.37 -9.21
N GLN A 72 0.14 -7.04 -10.30
CA GLN A 72 -0.05 -6.53 -11.67
C GLN A 72 -1.52 -6.36 -12.06
N GLU A 73 -2.41 -7.06 -11.36
CA GLU A 73 -3.85 -7.03 -11.57
C GLU A 73 -4.53 -5.76 -11.00
N LEU A 74 -3.82 -5.04 -10.12
CA LEU A 74 -4.31 -3.83 -9.46
C LEU A 74 -3.60 -2.58 -9.99
N LEU A 75 -4.36 -1.65 -10.54
CA LEU A 75 -3.91 -0.28 -10.76
C LEU A 75 -4.20 0.57 -9.51
N VAL A 76 -3.22 1.35 -9.07
CA VAL A 76 -3.43 2.43 -8.09
C VAL A 76 -3.21 3.75 -8.81
N ALA A 77 -4.23 4.60 -8.83
CA ALA A 77 -4.22 5.82 -9.63
C ALA A 77 -4.75 7.04 -8.87
N GLU A 78 -4.32 8.22 -9.29
CA GLU A 78 -4.73 9.51 -8.73
C GLU A 78 -5.28 10.40 -9.83
N VAL A 79 -6.36 11.12 -9.52
CA VAL A 79 -6.95 12.16 -10.36
C VAL A 79 -6.92 13.45 -9.56
N GLY A 80 -5.95 14.29 -9.88
CA GLY A 80 -5.81 15.62 -9.28
C GLY A 80 -6.78 16.60 -9.93
N VAL A 81 -7.69 17.17 -9.14
CA VAL A 81 -8.70 18.13 -9.62
C VAL A 81 -8.20 19.54 -9.36
N LYS A 82 -8.07 20.33 -10.43
CA LYS A 82 -7.71 21.75 -10.35
C LYS A 82 -8.97 22.60 -10.27
N ASP A 83 -8.92 23.57 -9.36
CA ASP A 83 -10.03 24.48 -9.12
C ASP A 83 -9.77 25.92 -9.57
N TYR A 84 -8.55 26.18 -10.06
CA TYR A 84 -8.11 27.46 -10.59
C TYR A 84 -7.44 27.26 -11.95
N GLY A 85 -7.60 28.25 -12.85
CA GLY A 85 -7.07 28.18 -14.21
C GLY A 85 -7.94 27.30 -15.11
N GLU A 86 -7.29 26.50 -15.96
CA GLU A 86 -7.95 25.42 -16.70
C GLU A 86 -8.34 24.35 -15.68
N LYS A 87 -9.66 24.16 -15.50
CA LYS A 87 -10.28 23.32 -14.48
C LYS A 87 -10.11 21.83 -14.81
N ASP A 88 -8.87 21.39 -14.82
CA ASP A 88 -8.48 20.04 -15.18
C ASP A 88 -9.20 19.02 -14.28
N ASN A 89 -9.74 17.98 -14.92
CA ASN A 89 -10.41 16.85 -14.28
C ASN A 89 -11.71 17.20 -13.55
N GLU A 90 -12.24 18.43 -13.65
CA GLU A 90 -13.50 18.80 -13.01
C GLU A 90 -14.69 17.98 -13.54
N VAL A 91 -14.73 17.67 -14.85
CA VAL A 91 -15.82 16.90 -15.46
C VAL A 91 -15.74 15.45 -14.98
N LEU A 92 -14.53 14.89 -14.98
CA LEU A 92 -14.29 13.53 -14.51
C LEU A 92 -14.60 13.38 -13.01
N ALA A 93 -14.20 14.34 -12.18
CA ALA A 93 -14.51 14.37 -10.74
C ALA A 93 -16.02 14.40 -10.49
N LYS A 94 -16.74 15.30 -11.18
CA LYS A 94 -18.21 15.40 -11.10
C LYS A 94 -18.91 14.11 -11.52
N LYS A 95 -18.46 13.45 -12.59
CA LYS A 95 -18.99 12.15 -13.04
C LYS A 95 -18.99 11.11 -11.93
N TYR A 96 -18.01 11.14 -11.03
CA TYR A 96 -17.90 10.21 -9.92
C TYR A 96 -18.31 10.81 -8.56
N GLY A 97 -18.87 12.03 -8.53
CA GLY A 97 -19.34 12.68 -7.31
C GLY A 97 -18.23 13.20 -6.41
N ALA A 98 -17.03 13.40 -6.94
CA ALA A 98 -15.90 13.96 -6.22
C ALA A 98 -15.94 15.50 -6.28
N THR A 99 -15.90 16.15 -5.13
CA THR A 99 -15.98 17.60 -4.94
C THR A 99 -15.03 18.05 -3.85
N LYS A 100 -14.71 19.34 -3.80
CA LYS A 100 -13.84 19.92 -2.76
C LYS A 100 -14.26 19.57 -1.33
N ASP A 101 -15.56 19.44 -1.08
CA ASP A 101 -16.10 19.18 0.25
C ASP A 101 -15.93 17.71 0.71
N ASN A 102 -15.59 16.80 -0.21
CA ASN A 102 -15.46 15.36 0.08
C ASN A 102 -14.12 14.76 -0.37
N PHE A 103 -13.15 15.60 -0.76
CA PHE A 103 -11.79 15.12 -1.01
C PHE A 103 -11.10 14.69 0.30
N PRO A 104 -10.26 13.65 0.26
CA PRO A 104 -10.07 12.71 -0.85
C PRO A 104 -11.24 11.71 -0.97
N LEU A 105 -11.71 11.48 -2.20
CA LEU A 105 -12.71 10.46 -2.51
C LEU A 105 -12.02 9.27 -3.20
N VAL A 106 -12.09 8.09 -2.59
CA VAL A 106 -11.50 6.87 -3.16
C VAL A 106 -12.58 5.97 -3.73
N LYS A 107 -12.38 5.51 -4.97
CA LYS A 107 -13.27 4.59 -5.69
C LYS A 107 -12.50 3.40 -6.24
N LEU A 108 -13.11 2.23 -6.14
CA LEU A 108 -12.59 0.98 -6.64
C LEU A 108 -13.40 0.52 -7.85
N PHE A 109 -12.75 0.51 -8.99
CA PHE A 109 -13.27 -0.01 -10.25
C PHE A 109 -12.89 -1.48 -10.33
N VAL A 110 -13.85 -2.35 -10.61
CA VAL A 110 -13.61 -3.78 -10.76
C VAL A 110 -14.13 -4.19 -12.12
N LYS A 111 -13.31 -4.91 -12.88
CA LYS A 111 -13.66 -5.38 -14.21
C LYS A 111 -14.95 -6.21 -14.16
N GLY A 112 -15.86 -5.92 -15.09
CA GLY A 112 -17.17 -6.55 -15.16
C GLY A 112 -18.24 -5.96 -14.24
N LYS A 113 -17.91 -5.00 -13.37
CA LYS A 113 -18.91 -4.19 -12.65
C LYS A 113 -19.20 -2.89 -13.37
N SER A 114 -20.47 -2.52 -13.45
CA SER A 114 -20.93 -1.29 -14.12
C SER A 114 -20.63 -0.03 -13.29
N GLU A 115 -20.58 -0.15 -11.97
CA GLU A 115 -20.39 0.98 -11.06
C GLU A 115 -19.18 0.75 -10.15
N PRO A 116 -18.37 1.80 -9.90
CA PRO A 116 -17.28 1.73 -8.96
C PRO A 116 -17.78 1.76 -7.52
N ILE A 117 -17.06 1.07 -6.64
CA ILE A 117 -17.37 0.97 -5.22
C ILE A 117 -16.63 2.07 -4.48
N GLN A 118 -17.34 2.90 -3.71
CA GLN A 118 -16.72 3.93 -2.89
C GLN A 118 -16.09 3.32 -1.62
N PHE A 119 -14.91 3.82 -1.25
CA PHE A 119 -14.29 3.51 0.04
C PHE A 119 -15.04 4.21 1.18
N ASP A 120 -15.35 3.46 2.24
CA ASP A 120 -15.95 3.98 3.46
C ASP A 120 -14.86 4.30 4.48
N ASP A 121 -14.67 5.59 4.76
CA ASP A 121 -13.66 6.08 5.69
C ASP A 121 -14.17 6.24 7.14
N SER A 122 -15.36 5.72 7.47
CA SER A 122 -15.94 5.75 8.82
C SER A 122 -15.07 5.08 9.89
N LYS A 123 -14.26 4.09 9.50
CA LYS A 123 -13.28 3.41 10.35
C LYS A 123 -11.87 4.02 10.29
N GLY A 124 -11.73 5.13 9.55
CA GLY A 124 -10.48 5.83 9.32
C GLY A 124 -9.96 5.65 7.90
N PHE A 125 -9.19 6.64 7.45
CA PHE A 125 -8.50 6.63 6.16
C PHE A 125 -7.04 6.24 6.40
N THR A 126 -6.77 4.93 6.47
CA THR A 126 -5.42 4.40 6.68
C THR A 126 -5.07 3.37 5.61
N SER A 127 -3.77 3.08 5.45
CA SER A 127 -3.33 2.06 4.49
C SER A 127 -3.91 0.68 4.82
N ASP A 128 -4.08 0.34 6.09
CA ASP A 128 -4.68 -0.94 6.49
C ASP A 128 -6.16 -1.04 6.11
N GLU A 129 -6.93 0.05 6.27
CA GLU A 129 -8.33 0.11 5.87
C GLU A 129 -8.50 0.03 4.34
N LEU A 130 -7.67 0.77 3.59
CA LEU A 130 -7.62 0.71 2.14
C LEU A 130 -7.21 -0.68 1.63
N ARG A 131 -6.22 -1.31 2.28
CA ARG A 131 -5.78 -2.67 1.97
C ARG A 131 -6.91 -3.66 2.16
N ARG A 132 -7.60 -3.58 3.30
CA ARG A 132 -8.73 -4.45 3.61
C ARG A 132 -9.85 -4.25 2.59
N PHE A 133 -10.16 -3.00 2.25
CA PHE A 133 -11.16 -2.67 1.24
C PHE A 133 -10.86 -3.32 -0.11
N VAL A 134 -9.63 -3.19 -0.63
CA VAL A 134 -9.22 -3.86 -1.88
C VAL A 134 -9.40 -5.37 -1.76
N ARG A 135 -8.90 -5.97 -0.68
CA ARG A 135 -8.98 -7.42 -0.46
C ARG A 135 -10.42 -7.92 -0.39
N GLU A 136 -11.30 -7.26 0.34
CA GLU A 136 -12.70 -7.65 0.51
C GLU A 136 -13.49 -7.56 -0.80
N LYS A 137 -13.21 -6.55 -1.64
CA LYS A 137 -13.99 -6.30 -2.86
C LYS A 137 -13.46 -7.01 -4.11
N THR A 138 -12.19 -7.40 -4.12
CA THR A 138 -11.52 -8.01 -5.29
C THR A 138 -10.94 -9.39 -5.02
N GLY A 139 -10.69 -9.75 -3.76
CA GLY A 139 -9.90 -10.92 -3.40
C GLY A 139 -8.39 -10.75 -3.60
N LEU A 140 -7.92 -9.63 -4.13
CA LEU A 140 -6.50 -9.36 -4.33
C LEU A 140 -5.80 -9.20 -2.98
N TYR A 141 -4.69 -9.91 -2.82
CA TYR A 141 -3.86 -9.83 -1.62
C TYR A 141 -2.70 -8.87 -1.85
N LEU A 142 -2.74 -7.75 -1.14
CA LEU A 142 -1.62 -6.82 -1.01
C LEU A 142 -0.81 -7.21 0.22
N SER A 143 0.50 -7.36 0.06
CA SER A 143 1.38 -7.66 1.20
C SER A 143 1.39 -6.51 2.19
N LEU A 144 1.47 -6.82 3.49
CA LEU A 144 1.75 -5.82 4.51
C LEU A 144 3.18 -5.27 4.34
N PRO A 145 3.48 -4.04 4.81
CA PRO A 145 4.82 -3.48 4.75
C PRO A 145 5.83 -4.41 5.44
N GLY A 146 6.88 -4.75 4.70
CA GLY A 146 7.93 -5.67 5.14
C GLY A 146 7.56 -7.15 5.04
N CYS A 147 6.37 -7.53 4.56
CA CYS A 147 6.03 -8.90 4.25
C CYS A 147 6.47 -9.27 2.82
N ILE A 148 6.92 -10.52 2.65
CA ILE A 148 7.37 -11.06 1.37
C ILE A 148 6.38 -12.15 0.97
N LYS A 149 5.68 -11.96 -0.15
CA LYS A 149 4.53 -12.80 -0.57
C LYS A 149 4.80 -14.30 -0.53
N ASP A 150 5.96 -14.74 -1.00
CA ASP A 150 6.29 -16.16 -1.00
C ASP A 150 6.65 -16.69 0.39
N LEU A 151 7.26 -15.85 1.24
CA LEU A 151 7.51 -16.21 2.64
C LEU A 151 6.22 -16.18 3.48
N ASP A 152 5.24 -15.33 3.16
CA ASP A 152 3.89 -15.39 3.75
C ASP A 152 3.21 -16.73 3.45
N LYS A 153 3.27 -17.19 2.20
CA LYS A 153 2.74 -18.50 1.82
C LYS A 153 3.45 -19.63 2.55
N LEU A 154 4.78 -19.57 2.68
CA LEU A 154 5.54 -20.56 3.43
C LEU A 154 5.26 -20.50 4.92
N ALA A 155 5.05 -19.32 5.51
CA ALA A 155 4.63 -19.17 6.91
C ALA A 155 3.29 -19.87 7.15
N ALA A 156 2.31 -19.65 6.26
CA ALA A 156 1.01 -20.32 6.33
C ALA A 156 1.14 -21.85 6.15
N LYS A 157 1.97 -22.31 5.19
CA LYS A 157 2.27 -23.74 4.98
C LYS A 157 2.94 -24.36 6.21
N PHE A 158 3.91 -23.66 6.79
CA PHE A 158 4.68 -24.07 7.96
C PHE A 158 3.78 -24.30 9.19
N MET A 159 2.82 -23.41 9.43
CA MET A 159 1.91 -23.54 10.57
C MET A 159 0.91 -24.70 10.42
N LYS A 160 0.54 -25.06 9.19
CA LYS A 160 -0.33 -26.23 8.90
C LYS A 160 0.42 -27.56 8.93
N ALA A 161 1.72 -27.52 8.63
CA ALA A 161 2.55 -28.70 8.52
C ALA A 161 2.72 -29.38 9.88
N VAL A 162 2.75 -30.71 9.86
CA VAL A 162 3.16 -31.51 11.03
C VAL A 162 4.63 -31.26 11.36
N LYS A 163 5.04 -31.54 12.61
CA LYS A 163 6.37 -31.15 13.13
C LYS A 163 7.54 -31.55 12.21
N ASP A 164 7.49 -32.72 11.59
CA ASP A 164 8.58 -33.23 10.76
C ASP A 164 8.68 -32.54 9.38
N GLU A 165 7.57 -32.01 8.87
CA GLU A 165 7.50 -31.30 7.59
C GLU A 165 7.93 -29.83 7.70
N ARG A 166 7.99 -29.29 8.91
CA ARG A 166 8.39 -27.90 9.16
C ARG A 166 9.85 -27.62 8.86
N LYS A 167 10.74 -28.59 9.08
CA LYS A 167 12.18 -28.45 8.75
C LYS A 167 12.43 -28.32 7.24
N PRO A 168 11.84 -29.15 6.37
CA PRO A 168 11.86 -28.92 4.92
C PRO A 168 11.34 -27.55 4.49
N ILE A 169 10.23 -27.08 5.08
CA ILE A 169 9.66 -25.77 4.75
C ILE A 169 10.59 -24.62 5.17
N LEU A 170 11.27 -24.74 6.32
CA LEU A 170 12.30 -23.78 6.72
C LEU A 170 13.43 -23.71 5.70
N LYS A 171 13.90 -24.84 5.15
CA LYS A 171 14.91 -24.86 4.09
C LYS A 171 14.41 -24.18 2.81
N GLU A 172 13.17 -24.43 2.42
CA GLU A 172 12.52 -23.76 1.28
C GLU A 172 12.52 -22.23 1.48
N ALA A 173 12.20 -21.76 2.69
CA ALA A 173 12.27 -20.35 3.03
C ALA A 173 13.71 -19.80 2.94
N GLU A 174 14.70 -20.54 3.44
CA GLU A 174 16.13 -20.16 3.33
C GLU A 174 16.60 -20.02 1.87
N ASP A 175 16.10 -20.87 0.98
CA ASP A 175 16.42 -20.79 -0.45
C ASP A 175 15.77 -19.58 -1.13
N ILE A 176 14.57 -19.19 -0.70
CA ILE A 176 13.96 -17.92 -1.11
C ILE A 176 14.77 -16.74 -0.58
N LEU A 177 15.22 -16.77 0.68
CA LEU A 177 16.08 -15.73 1.28
C LEU A 177 17.37 -15.47 0.51
N LYS A 178 17.90 -16.45 -0.23
CA LYS A 178 19.09 -16.26 -1.08
C LYS A 178 18.80 -15.46 -2.35
N LYS A 179 17.53 -15.39 -2.75
CA LYS A 179 17.05 -14.75 -3.98
C LYS A 179 16.34 -13.42 -3.74
N VAL A 180 16.02 -13.07 -2.49
CA VAL A 180 15.36 -11.79 -2.17
C VAL A 180 16.32 -10.61 -2.39
N SER A 181 15.75 -9.45 -2.70
CA SER A 181 16.52 -8.22 -2.85
C SER A 181 17.21 -7.82 -1.55
N GLU A 182 18.27 -7.01 -1.63
CA GLU A 182 18.93 -6.47 -0.43
C GLU A 182 17.97 -5.72 0.50
N LYS A 183 16.98 -5.02 -0.09
CA LYS A 183 15.94 -4.29 0.65
C LYS A 183 15.06 -5.22 1.48
N ASP A 184 14.80 -6.43 0.99
CA ASP A 184 13.93 -7.42 1.62
C ASP A 184 14.70 -8.42 2.51
N SER A 185 16.04 -8.37 2.51
CA SER A 185 16.90 -9.29 3.27
C SER A 185 16.62 -9.25 4.79
N ILE A 186 16.35 -8.05 5.33
CA ILE A 186 16.04 -7.86 6.75
C ILE A 186 14.72 -8.58 7.09
N SER A 187 13.68 -8.35 6.29
CA SER A 187 12.39 -9.03 6.43
C SER A 187 12.54 -10.54 6.33
N GLY A 188 13.26 -11.03 5.31
CA GLY A 188 13.53 -12.46 5.14
C GLY A 188 14.15 -13.10 6.38
N LYS A 189 15.17 -12.46 6.97
CA LYS A 189 15.80 -12.92 8.21
C LYS A 189 14.81 -13.01 9.38
N ILE A 190 13.82 -12.13 9.45
CA ILE A 190 12.77 -12.17 10.47
C ILE A 190 11.88 -13.43 10.28
N TYR A 191 11.45 -13.75 9.06
CA TYR A 191 10.69 -15.00 8.81
C TYR A 191 11.46 -16.23 9.26
N LYS A 192 12.73 -16.34 8.86
CA LYS A 192 13.62 -17.44 9.27
C LYS A 192 13.69 -17.54 10.80
N THR A 193 13.97 -16.42 11.47
CA THR A 193 14.10 -16.37 12.94
C THR A 193 12.81 -16.81 13.64
N ILE A 194 11.65 -16.40 13.12
CA ILE A 194 10.35 -16.81 13.68
C ILE A 194 10.14 -18.32 13.51
N MET A 195 10.40 -18.87 12.32
CA MET A 195 10.29 -20.32 12.07
C MET A 195 11.21 -21.12 12.98
N GLU A 196 12.48 -20.71 13.15
CA GLU A 196 13.42 -21.33 14.09
C GLU A 196 12.91 -21.29 15.52
N LYS A 197 12.39 -20.14 15.98
CA LYS A 197 11.84 -20.00 17.32
C LYS A 197 10.59 -20.83 17.54
N ILE A 198 9.76 -21.06 16.51
CA ILE A 198 8.63 -21.99 16.59
C ILE A 198 9.12 -23.43 16.71
N LEU A 199 10.19 -23.83 16.00
CA LEU A 199 10.78 -25.15 16.15
C LEU A 199 11.36 -25.38 17.56
N GLU A 200 11.96 -24.35 18.16
CA GLU A 200 12.56 -24.41 19.50
C GLU A 200 11.51 -24.35 20.63
N LYS A 201 10.54 -23.45 20.52
CA LYS A 201 9.62 -23.08 21.63
C LYS A 201 8.19 -23.54 21.43
N GLY A 202 7.84 -24.04 20.24
CA GLY A 202 6.48 -24.44 19.89
C GLY A 202 5.61 -23.27 19.40
N ASP A 203 4.36 -23.63 19.04
CA ASP A 203 3.45 -22.77 18.28
C ASP A 203 2.98 -21.54 19.08
N GLU A 204 2.97 -21.63 20.41
CA GLU A 204 2.65 -20.54 21.34
C GLU A 204 3.61 -19.35 21.24
N PHE A 205 4.82 -19.57 20.69
CA PHE A 205 5.77 -18.49 20.43
C PHE A 205 5.16 -17.39 19.57
N THR A 206 4.37 -17.74 18.55
CA THR A 206 3.78 -16.76 17.63
C THR A 206 2.84 -15.78 18.35
N LYS A 207 2.03 -16.28 19.28
CA LYS A 207 1.09 -15.47 20.06
C LYS A 207 1.80 -14.61 21.10
N SER A 208 2.69 -15.23 21.89
CA SER A 208 3.44 -14.51 22.93
C SER A 208 4.36 -13.43 22.36
N GLU A 209 5.01 -13.71 21.22
CA GLU A 209 5.86 -12.74 20.55
C GLU A 209 5.05 -11.59 19.93
N TYR A 210 3.88 -11.88 19.35
CA TYR A 210 2.98 -10.85 18.84
C TYR A 210 2.53 -9.89 19.94
N ASP A 211 2.07 -10.42 21.08
CA ASP A 211 1.61 -9.60 22.21
C ASP A 211 2.77 -8.76 22.78
N ARG A 212 3.97 -9.33 22.86
CA ARG A 212 5.18 -8.62 23.29
C ARG A 212 5.53 -7.47 22.35
N VAL A 213 5.57 -7.72 21.04
CA VAL A 213 5.90 -6.69 20.03
C VAL A 213 4.82 -5.60 19.99
N LYS A 214 3.54 -5.97 20.08
CA LYS A 214 2.42 -5.03 20.18
C LYS A 214 2.54 -4.13 21.40
N LYS A 215 2.90 -4.69 22.56
CA LYS A 215 3.15 -3.90 23.78
C LYS A 215 4.32 -2.94 23.61
N LEU A 216 5.42 -3.36 22.97
CA LEU A 216 6.55 -2.48 22.69
C LEU A 216 6.18 -1.33 21.76
N LEU A 217 5.34 -1.57 20.75
CA LEU A 217 4.85 -0.54 19.84
C LEU A 217 3.97 0.52 20.54
N SER A 218 3.28 0.14 21.61
CA SER A 218 2.50 1.09 22.43
C SER A 218 3.36 1.96 23.37
N GLY A 219 4.64 1.61 23.52
CA GLY A 219 5.58 2.35 24.34
C GLY A 219 6.15 3.59 23.64
N LYS A 220 6.84 4.45 24.41
CA LYS A 220 7.61 5.57 23.87
C LYS A 220 8.92 5.05 23.30
N ILE A 221 8.98 4.88 21.98
CA ILE A 221 10.15 4.41 21.23
C ILE A 221 10.40 5.32 20.01
N SER A 222 11.62 5.29 19.46
CA SER A 222 11.96 6.07 18.26
C SER A 222 11.18 5.58 17.04
N ASP A 223 11.04 6.45 16.03
CA ASP A 223 10.25 6.11 14.84
C ASP A 223 10.92 5.02 14.00
N GLU A 224 12.25 4.93 14.00
CA GLU A 224 12.99 3.81 13.40
C GLU A 224 12.61 2.50 14.08
N LYS A 225 12.54 2.51 15.41
CA LYS A 225 12.16 1.32 16.18
C LYS A 225 10.70 0.95 15.97
N LYS A 226 9.80 1.92 15.83
CA LYS A 226 8.39 1.65 15.45
C LYS A 226 8.30 0.97 14.10
N LYS A 227 9.08 1.41 13.10
CA LYS A 227 9.09 0.78 11.77
C LYS A 227 9.60 -0.65 11.84
N GLU A 228 10.72 -0.90 12.51
CA GLU A 228 11.29 -2.25 12.66
C GLU A 228 10.32 -3.20 13.38
N LEU A 229 9.74 -2.76 14.50
CA LEU A 229 8.78 -3.55 15.26
C LEU A 229 7.45 -3.72 14.50
N GLY A 230 7.04 -2.73 13.72
CA GLY A 230 5.86 -2.81 12.85
C GLY A 230 6.03 -3.87 11.77
N VAL A 231 7.17 -3.89 11.08
CA VAL A 231 7.51 -4.96 10.11
C VAL A 231 7.49 -6.33 10.80
N ARG A 232 8.12 -6.44 11.97
CA ARG A 232 8.11 -7.71 12.73
C ARG A 232 6.69 -8.13 13.12
N LEU A 233 5.85 -7.19 13.53
CA LEU A 233 4.44 -7.46 13.85
C LEU A 233 3.67 -7.95 12.62
N ASN A 234 3.87 -7.32 11.47
CA ASN A 234 3.24 -7.71 10.20
C ASN A 234 3.65 -9.14 9.80
N ILE A 235 4.94 -9.45 9.85
CA ILE A 235 5.45 -10.79 9.54
C ILE A 235 4.87 -11.83 10.51
N LEU A 236 4.76 -11.52 11.81
CA LEU A 236 4.13 -12.43 12.79
C LEU A 236 2.67 -12.73 12.46
N GLN A 237 1.93 -11.76 11.89
CA GLN A 237 0.54 -11.99 11.47
C GLN A 237 0.46 -13.08 10.39
N SER A 238 1.45 -13.21 9.50
CA SER A 238 1.48 -14.27 8.48
C SER A 238 1.50 -15.68 9.07
N PHE A 239 1.99 -15.84 10.31
CA PHE A 239 1.94 -17.10 11.05
C PHE A 239 0.64 -17.28 11.87
N GLN A 240 -0.16 -16.24 12.05
CA GLN A 240 -1.40 -16.26 12.84
C GLN A 240 -2.69 -16.24 11.98
N LEU A 241 -2.66 -15.62 10.80
CA LEU A 241 -3.82 -15.33 9.96
C LEU A 241 -4.57 -16.59 9.49
N PHE A 242 -4.00 -17.79 9.62
CA PHE A 242 -4.73 -19.02 9.30
C PHE A 242 -5.77 -19.41 10.37
N GLY A 243 -5.64 -18.98 11.62
CA GLY A 243 -6.65 -19.24 12.65
C GLY A 243 -8.00 -18.55 12.41
N LYS A 244 -8.03 -17.50 11.57
CA LYS A 244 -9.25 -16.71 11.28
C LYS A 244 -9.85 -16.97 9.88
N THR A 245 -9.11 -17.57 8.96
CA THR A 245 -9.56 -17.72 7.57
C THR A 245 -10.53 -18.91 7.39
N GLN A 246 -10.62 -19.83 8.34
CA GLN A 246 -11.59 -20.94 8.31
C GLN A 246 -13.02 -20.45 8.60
N ASN A 247 -13.21 -19.48 9.50
CA ASN A 247 -14.55 -18.99 9.86
C ASN A 247 -15.24 -18.15 8.78
N ILE A 248 -14.55 -17.74 7.71
CA ILE A 248 -15.14 -16.90 6.64
C ILE A 248 -15.66 -17.77 5.48
N LYS A 249 -15.20 -19.01 5.35
CA LYS A 249 -15.64 -19.93 4.29
C LYS A 249 -16.82 -20.81 4.67
N GLU A 250 -17.19 -20.87 5.95
CA GLU A 250 -18.35 -21.63 6.42
C GLU A 250 -19.64 -20.78 6.50
N ASP A 251 -19.53 -19.45 6.37
CA ASP A 251 -20.67 -18.50 6.45
C ASP A 251 -21.04 -17.87 5.08
N LEU A 252 -20.63 -18.48 3.96
CA LEU A 252 -21.08 -18.16 2.59
C LEU A 252 -21.69 -19.41 1.95
#